data_AF-A0A974A1G5-F1
#
_entry.id   AF-A0A974A1G5-F1
#
_cell.length_a   1.000
_cell.length_b   1.000
_cell.length_c   1.000
_cell.angle_alpha   90.00
_cell.angle_beta   90.00
_cell.angle_gamma   90.00
#
_symmetry.space_group_name_H-M   'P 1'
#
loop_
_entity.id
_entity.type
_entity.pdbx_description
1 polymer ?
#
loop_
_entity_poly.entity_id
_entity_poly.type
_entity_poly.pdbx_seq_one_letter_code
_entity_poly.pdbx_strand_id
1 'polypeptide(L)'
;MNNELVEIATNELKQYGIKPEVTQTNGGHIQITWRAVPEKELRCVTTAKTGSDWRNRMNIRAEVRRLLRADNVMKKEEPKPPKKHPELAKALNLPQPVTPIPDQIAAMRGEIADLTELMVRTFKMVGNMRETISAQAPPPPPPAQPPEPVSSRAVKIKEYLALDRWVSLSALVRDTGLSSQQVKLKLYYLERLGEVTVYQGQAKLNAVEPRPKKPRGRAAHKAKTKKVNGRARANGHKHRIAA
;
A
#
# COMPACT_ATOMS: atom_id res chain seq x y z
N MET A 1 -22.86 5.85 32.45
CA MET A 1 -22.74 4.54 31.78
C MET A 1 -21.36 4.52 31.15
N ASN A 2 -20.40 3.89 31.82
CA ASN A 2 -19.00 3.92 31.40
C ASN A 2 -18.70 2.67 30.59
N ASN A 3 -18.69 2.79 29.27
CA ASN A 3 -18.25 1.72 28.37
C ASN A 3 -16.79 2.00 28.00
N GLU A 4 -15.91 1.07 28.37
CA GLU A 4 -14.46 1.18 28.14
C GLU A 4 -14.11 1.44 26.66
N LEU A 5 -14.87 0.88 25.71
CA LEU A 5 -14.62 1.09 24.28
C LEU A 5 -14.88 2.54 23.86
N VAL A 6 -15.92 3.14 24.45
CA VAL A 6 -16.25 4.55 24.24
C VAL A 6 -15.17 5.43 24.88
N GLU A 7 -14.70 5.08 26.08
CA GLU A 7 -13.62 5.81 26.76
C GLU A 7 -12.29 5.75 26.00
N ILE A 8 -11.95 4.62 25.40
CA ILE A 8 -10.74 4.50 24.57
C ILE A 8 -10.86 5.40 23.34
N ALA A 9 -12.00 5.37 22.65
CA ALA A 9 -12.22 6.21 21.48
C ALA A 9 -12.22 7.70 21.83
N THR A 10 -12.89 8.09 22.93
CA THR A 10 -12.93 9.50 23.37
C THR A 10 -11.58 10.00 23.83
N ASN A 11 -10.78 9.17 24.51
CA ASN A 11 -9.41 9.52 24.91
C ASN A 11 -8.49 9.69 23.71
N GLU A 12 -8.61 8.84 22.68
CA GLU A 12 -7.84 9.03 21.45
C GLU A 12 -8.26 10.35 20.78
N LEU A 13 -9.56 10.60 20.58
CA LEU A 13 -10.04 11.85 19.95
C LEU A 13 -9.65 13.11 20.75
N LYS A 14 -9.64 13.03 22.09
CA LYS A 14 -9.20 14.10 22.97
C LYS A 14 -7.73 14.47 22.78
N GLN A 15 -6.86 13.49 22.49
CA GLN A 15 -5.44 13.76 22.17
C GLN A 15 -5.27 14.58 20.88
N TYR A 16 -6.27 14.60 20.00
CA TYR A 16 -6.29 15.44 18.80
C TYR A 16 -7.14 16.71 19.00
N GLY A 17 -7.64 16.97 20.21
CA GLY A 17 -8.48 18.13 20.52
C GLY A 17 -9.90 18.07 19.94
N ILE A 18 -10.35 16.90 19.51
CA ILE A 18 -11.68 16.72 18.89
C ILE A 18 -12.68 16.31 19.96
N LYS A 19 -13.85 16.97 19.98
CA LYS A 19 -14.97 16.60 20.85
C LYS A 19 -15.84 15.54 20.15
N PRO A 20 -15.95 14.32 20.71
CA PRO A 20 -16.86 13.31 20.18
C PRO A 20 -18.31 13.55 20.64
N GLU A 21 -19.24 13.22 19.77
CA GLU A 21 -20.65 13.04 20.09
C GLU A 21 -20.94 11.54 20.16
N VAL A 22 -21.67 11.13 21.20
CA VAL A 22 -21.93 9.72 21.48
C VAL A 22 -23.43 9.50 21.45
N THR A 23 -23.89 8.69 20.51
CA THR A 23 -25.30 8.36 20.33
C THR A 23 -25.50 6.87 20.56
N GLN A 24 -26.42 6.51 21.45
CA GLN A 24 -26.80 5.10 21.62
C GLN A 24 -27.81 4.71 20.53
N THR A 25 -27.59 3.58 19.89
CA THR A 25 -28.55 3.00 18.94
C THR A 25 -29.36 1.90 19.63
N ASN A 26 -30.60 1.69 19.18
CA ASN A 26 -31.55 0.74 19.78
C ASN A 26 -31.09 -0.74 19.73
N GLY A 27 -29.99 -1.06 19.05
CA GLY A 27 -29.49 -2.41 18.82
C GLY A 27 -28.31 -2.85 19.70
N GLY A 28 -28.09 -2.23 20.86
CA GLY A 28 -26.94 -2.59 21.71
C GLY A 28 -25.59 -2.16 21.12
N HIS A 29 -25.60 -1.20 20.20
CA HIS A 29 -24.43 -0.55 19.66
C HIS A 29 -24.41 0.93 20.06
N ILE A 30 -23.21 1.48 20.18
CA ILE A 30 -22.97 2.90 20.47
C ILE A 30 -22.25 3.46 19.25
N GLN A 31 -22.81 4.52 18.68
CA GLN A 31 -22.20 5.24 17.58
C GLN A 31 -21.46 6.44 18.14
N ILE A 32 -20.18 6.57 17.77
CA ILE A 32 -19.33 7.70 18.13
C ILE A 32 -19.12 8.50 16.87
N THR A 33 -19.67 9.71 16.84
CA THR A 33 -19.57 10.65 15.73
C THR A 33 -18.63 11.78 16.08
N TRP A 34 -17.82 12.21 15.12
CA TRP A 34 -16.99 13.40 15.29
C TRP A 34 -16.73 14.10 13.97
N ARG A 35 -16.37 15.37 14.07
CA ARG A 35 -15.91 16.18 12.95
C ARG A 35 -14.48 16.63 13.22
N ALA A 36 -13.54 16.18 12.39
CA ALA A 36 -12.12 16.52 12.52
C ALA A 36 -11.81 17.95 12.03
N VAL A 37 -12.45 18.36 10.94
CA VAL A 37 -12.32 19.68 10.31
C VAL A 37 -13.72 20.17 10.00
N PRO A 38 -14.09 21.44 10.29
CA PRO A 38 -15.46 21.94 10.09
C PRO A 38 -15.99 21.78 8.66
N GLU A 39 -15.10 21.72 7.68
CA GLU A 39 -15.38 21.56 6.24
C GLU A 39 -15.52 20.10 5.79
N LYS A 40 -15.05 19.12 6.58
CA LYS A 40 -15.06 17.70 6.20
C LYS A 40 -16.30 16.97 6.71
N GLU A 41 -16.58 15.84 6.06
CA GLU A 41 -17.67 14.91 6.39
C GLU A 41 -17.60 14.43 7.85
N LEU A 42 -18.78 14.15 8.41
CA LEU A 42 -18.91 13.54 9.74
C LEU A 42 -18.34 12.12 9.70
N ARG A 43 -17.36 11.82 10.56
CA ARG A 43 -16.87 10.45 10.74
C ARG A 43 -17.70 9.75 11.80
N CYS A 44 -18.00 8.48 11.58
CA CYS A 44 -18.69 7.65 12.57
C CYS A 44 -17.94 6.33 12.77
N VAL A 45 -17.90 5.86 14.02
CA VAL A 45 -17.47 4.51 14.39
C VAL A 45 -18.54 3.92 15.27
N THR A 46 -18.96 2.70 14.95
CA THR A 46 -19.97 1.96 15.69
C THR A 46 -19.29 0.90 16.53
N THR A 47 -19.49 0.95 17.85
CA THR A 47 -18.96 -0.03 18.80
C THR A 47 -20.09 -0.79 19.50
N ALA A 48 -19.82 -1.96 20.05
CA ALA A 48 -20.78 -2.68 20.88
C ALA A 48 -20.95 -2.00 22.26
N LYS A 49 -22.16 -2.09 22.83
CA LYS A 49 -22.48 -1.60 24.18
C LYS A 49 -21.77 -2.39 25.27
N THR A 50 -21.45 -3.66 25.01
CA THR A 50 -20.70 -4.56 25.89
C THR A 50 -19.42 -4.99 25.20
N GLY A 51 -18.27 -4.66 25.80
CA GLY A 51 -16.96 -5.10 25.32
C GLY A 51 -16.60 -6.45 25.93
N SER A 52 -16.95 -7.56 25.27
CA SER A 52 -16.57 -8.91 25.72
C SER A 52 -15.20 -9.36 25.21
N ASP A 53 -14.65 -8.71 24.17
CA ASP A 53 -13.38 -9.08 23.55
C ASP A 53 -12.28 -8.03 23.81
N TRP A 54 -11.15 -8.48 24.36
CA TRP A 54 -9.96 -7.67 24.59
C TRP A 54 -9.39 -7.08 23.28
N ARG A 55 -9.58 -7.77 22.14
CA ARG A 55 -9.15 -7.28 20.83
C ARG A 55 -9.94 -6.06 20.40
N ASN A 56 -11.19 -5.94 20.83
CA ASN A 56 -12.06 -4.85 20.42
C ASN A 56 -11.53 -3.49 20.88
N ARG A 57 -10.87 -3.45 22.06
CA ARG A 57 -10.15 -2.27 22.57
C ARG A 57 -9.05 -1.80 21.60
N MET A 58 -8.26 -2.73 21.05
CA MET A 58 -7.20 -2.42 20.09
C MET A 58 -7.75 -2.05 18.71
N ASN A 59 -8.80 -2.73 18.27
CA ASN A 59 -9.43 -2.49 16.97
C ASN A 59 -10.04 -1.09 16.91
N ILE A 60 -10.82 -0.69 17.92
CA ILE A 60 -11.41 0.65 18.00
C ILE A 60 -10.33 1.73 17.99
N ARG A 61 -9.26 1.56 18.77
CA ARG A 61 -8.12 2.48 18.76
C ARG A 61 -7.48 2.59 17.38
N ALA A 62 -7.23 1.46 16.72
CA ALA A 62 -6.62 1.41 15.40
C ALA A 62 -7.51 2.06 14.33
N GLU A 63 -8.82 1.84 14.41
CA GLU A 63 -9.81 2.40 13.49
C GLU A 63 -9.93 3.92 13.62
N VAL A 64 -10.05 4.44 14.85
CA VAL A 64 -10.06 5.88 15.11
C VAL A 64 -8.79 6.54 14.55
N ARG A 65 -7.61 5.95 14.83
CA ARG A 65 -6.33 6.46 14.28
C ARG A 65 -6.25 6.37 12.76
N ARG A 66 -6.88 5.37 12.14
CA ARG A 66 -6.92 5.23 10.68
C ARG A 66 -7.75 6.36 10.07
N LEU A 67 -8.90 6.67 10.64
CA LEU A 67 -9.76 7.77 10.20
C LEU A 67 -9.09 9.13 10.38
N LEU A 68 -8.47 9.37 11.53
CA LEU A 68 -7.73 10.62 11.77
C LEU A 68 -6.54 10.82 10.83
N ARG A 69 -5.82 9.73 10.49
CA ARG A 69 -4.74 9.78 9.48
C ARG A 69 -5.27 10.06 8.08
N ALA A 70 -6.40 9.46 7.69
CA ALA A 70 -7.04 9.76 6.42
C ALA A 70 -7.45 11.25 6.31
N ASP A 71 -7.75 11.87 7.45
CA ASP A 71 -8.09 13.28 7.54
C ASP A 71 -6.87 14.22 7.69
N ASN A 72 -5.64 13.68 7.70
CA ASN A 72 -4.37 14.38 7.93
C ASN A 72 -4.33 15.17 9.26
N VAL A 73 -5.02 14.67 10.30
CA VAL A 73 -5.02 15.33 11.61
C VAL A 73 -3.74 14.97 12.35
N MET A 74 -2.87 15.97 12.53
CA MET A 74 -1.66 15.84 13.33
C MET A 74 -2.01 15.75 14.81
N LYS A 75 -1.29 14.89 15.54
CA LYS A 75 -1.45 14.78 17.00
C LYS A 75 -1.07 16.12 17.62
N LYS A 76 -1.93 16.67 18.47
CA LYS A 76 -1.54 17.80 19.30
C LYS A 76 -0.54 17.25 20.29
N GLU A 77 0.75 17.52 20.06
CA GLU A 77 1.77 17.20 21.03
C GLU A 77 1.51 18.05 22.27
N GLU A 78 0.78 17.50 23.22
CA GLU A 78 0.84 18.04 24.57
C GLU A 78 2.29 17.96 25.02
N PRO A 79 2.91 19.06 25.48
CA PRO A 79 4.25 19.01 26.02
C PRO A 79 4.18 18.05 27.21
N LYS A 80 4.74 16.84 27.06
CA LYS A 80 4.92 15.94 28.19
C LYS A 80 5.66 16.74 29.24
N PRO A 81 5.11 16.95 30.46
CA PRO A 81 5.91 17.52 31.53
C PRO A 81 7.14 16.63 31.68
N PRO A 82 8.36 17.19 31.68
CA PRO A 82 9.56 16.39 31.81
C PRO A 82 9.41 15.58 33.09
N LYS A 83 9.52 14.25 32.97
CA LYS A 83 9.55 13.36 34.13
C LYS A 83 10.73 13.83 34.98
N LYS A 84 10.45 14.56 36.05
CA LYS A 84 11.45 14.96 37.04
C LYS A 84 11.92 13.67 37.70
N HIS A 85 13.01 13.09 37.20
CA HIS A 85 13.71 12.01 37.88
C HIS A 85 14.48 12.65 39.05
N PRO A 86 14.05 12.45 40.31
CA PRO A 86 14.66 13.11 41.47
C PRO A 86 16.13 12.71 41.68
N GLU A 87 16.57 11.60 41.08
CA GLU A 87 17.96 11.12 41.16
C GLU A 87 18.96 11.99 40.38
N LEU A 88 18.53 12.66 39.29
CA LEU A 88 19.41 13.53 38.50
C LEU A 88 19.73 14.85 39.20
N ALA A 89 18.85 15.33 40.09
CA ALA A 89 19.09 16.54 40.88
C ALA A 89 20.22 16.34 41.92
N LYS A 90 20.46 15.10 42.34
CA LYS A 90 21.54 14.75 43.28
C LYS A 90 22.89 14.62 42.57
N ALA A 91 22.90 14.15 41.31
CA ALA A 91 24.10 14.05 40.48
C ALA A 91 24.66 15.41 40.01
N LEU A 92 23.82 16.44 39.91
CA LEU A 92 24.21 17.79 39.51
C LEU A 92 24.88 18.62 40.62
N ASN A 93 24.85 18.17 41.87
CA ASN A 93 25.40 18.89 43.03
C ASN A 93 26.70 18.29 43.59
N LEU A 94 27.30 17.30 42.91
CA LEU A 94 28.64 16.86 43.32
C LEU A 94 29.68 17.89 42.87
N PRO A 95 30.61 18.31 43.75
CA PRO A 95 31.73 19.16 43.37
C PRO A 95 32.57 18.42 42.32
N GLN A 96 32.54 18.89 41.08
CA GLN A 96 33.39 18.35 40.03
C GLN A 96 34.85 18.73 40.32
N PRO A 97 35.78 17.77 40.42
CA PRO A 97 37.19 18.08 40.50
C PRO A 97 37.61 18.71 39.16
N VAL A 98 37.95 20.00 39.20
CA VAL A 98 38.51 20.72 38.04
C VAL A 98 39.96 20.28 37.88
N THR A 99 40.18 19.14 37.24
CA THR A 99 41.51 18.81 36.73
C THR A 99 41.80 19.69 35.50
N PRO A 100 43.04 20.13 35.29
CA PRO A 100 43.38 20.99 34.16
C PRO A 100 43.04 20.30 32.84
N ILE A 101 42.13 20.94 32.11
CA ILE A 101 41.59 20.58 30.79
C ILE A 101 42.62 20.04 29.78
N PRO A 102 43.89 20.53 29.68
CA PRO A 102 44.84 20.00 28.70
C PRO A 102 45.18 18.52 28.86
N ASP A 103 45.31 18.02 30.10
CA ASP A 103 45.71 16.62 30.34
C ASP A 103 44.57 15.65 30.07
N GLN A 104 43.32 16.05 30.37
CA GLN A 104 42.14 15.25 30.02
C GLN A 104 41.93 15.15 28.51
N ILE A 105 42.14 16.25 27.78
CA ILE A 105 42.03 16.23 26.31
C ILE A 105 43.14 15.35 25.71
N ALA A 106 44.35 15.38 26.27
CA ALA A 106 45.44 14.52 25.84
C ALA A 106 45.13 13.03 26.11
N ALA A 107 44.63 12.70 27.30
CA ALA A 107 44.22 11.34 27.65
C ALA A 107 43.08 10.83 26.76
N MET A 108 42.02 11.63 26.56
CA MET A 108 40.90 11.27 25.67
C MET A 108 41.35 11.08 24.22
N ARG A 109 42.31 11.89 23.73
CA ARG A 109 42.87 11.70 22.38
C ARG A 109 43.66 10.40 22.26
N GLY A 110 44.36 9.99 23.31
CA GLY A 110 45.03 8.68 23.38
C GLY A 110 44.03 7.52 23.34
N GLU A 111 43.00 7.57 24.18
CA GLU A 111 41.95 6.55 24.22
C GLU A 111 41.20 6.42 22.89
N ILE A 112 40.93 7.54 22.21
CA ILE A 112 40.32 7.54 20.87
C ILE A 112 41.26 6.88 19.85
N ALA A 113 42.57 7.17 19.90
CA ALA A 113 43.54 6.55 19.01
C ALA A 113 43.57 5.03 19.20
N ASP A 114 43.63 4.55 20.43
CA ASP A 114 43.62 3.12 20.76
C ASP A 114 42.33 2.43 20.29
N LEU A 115 41.17 3.10 20.48
CA LEU A 115 39.89 2.58 20.01
C LEU A 115 39.84 2.48 18.48
N THR A 116 40.36 3.49 17.77
CA THR A 116 40.43 3.46 16.31
C THR A 116 41.37 2.36 15.81
N GLU A 117 42.49 2.13 16.48
CA GLU A 117 43.40 1.04 16.13
C GLU A 117 42.74 -0.33 16.34
N LEU A 118 42.02 -0.51 17.45
CA LEU A 118 41.27 -1.73 17.72
C LEU A 118 40.21 -2.00 16.64
N MET A 119 39.48 -0.96 16.22
CA MET A 119 38.51 -1.09 15.12
C MET A 119 39.18 -1.51 13.82
N VAL A 120 40.30 -0.88 13.44
CA VAL A 120 41.06 -1.26 12.23
C VAL A 120 41.54 -2.71 12.29
N ARG A 121 42.04 -3.16 13.46
CA ARG A 121 42.45 -4.57 13.65
C ARG A 121 41.25 -5.53 13.51
N THR A 122 40.09 -5.15 14.02
CA THR A 122 38.87 -5.96 13.96
C THR A 122 38.36 -6.07 12.52
N PHE A 123 38.34 -4.96 11.77
CA PHE A 123 38.00 -4.96 10.35
C PHE A 123 38.94 -5.84 9.53
N LYS A 124 40.25 -5.79 9.79
CA LYS A 124 41.23 -6.67 9.13
C LYS A 124 40.97 -8.14 9.44
N MET A 125 40.69 -8.49 10.70
CA MET A 125 40.36 -9.87 11.07
C MET A 125 39.08 -10.37 10.39
N VAL A 126 38.02 -9.56 10.35
CA VAL A 126 36.76 -9.93 9.68
C VAL A 126 36.94 -10.05 8.17
N GLY A 127 37.72 -9.16 7.55
CA GLY A 127 38.09 -9.25 6.14
C GLY A 127 38.79 -10.57 5.82
N ASN A 128 39.84 -10.89 6.58
CA ASN A 128 40.61 -12.13 6.40
C ASN A 128 39.74 -13.39 6.66
N MET A 129 38.86 -13.37 7.67
CA MET A 129 37.92 -14.47 7.92
C MET A 129 36.95 -14.67 6.76
N ARG A 130 36.39 -13.59 6.22
CA ARG A 130 35.49 -13.66 5.06
C ARG A 130 36.20 -14.27 3.84
N GLU A 131 37.45 -13.88 3.59
CA GLU A 131 38.24 -14.45 2.48
C GLU A 131 38.50 -15.94 2.70
N THR A 132 38.89 -16.37 3.91
CA THR A 132 39.07 -17.79 4.21
C THR A 132 37.79 -18.63 4.07
N ILE A 133 36.65 -18.10 4.52
CA ILE A 133 35.35 -18.76 4.38
C ILE A 133 34.94 -18.87 2.91
N SER A 134 35.19 -17.82 2.12
CA SER A 134 34.88 -17.84 0.69
C SER A 134 35.78 -18.79 -0.11
N ALA A 135 37.03 -19.01 0.33
CA ALA A 135 37.96 -19.93 -0.32
C ALA A 135 37.70 -21.40 0.01
N GLN A 136 37.11 -21.70 1.18
CA GLN A 136 36.82 -23.07 1.62
C GLN A 136 35.37 -23.53 1.37
N ALA A 137 34.46 -22.63 1.00
CA ALA A 137 33.08 -23.01 0.71
C ALA A 137 32.96 -23.63 -0.70
N PRO A 138 32.50 -24.90 -0.85
CA PRO A 138 32.07 -25.39 -2.15
C PRO A 138 30.93 -24.50 -2.67
N PRO A 139 30.81 -24.29 -4.00
CA PRO A 139 29.77 -23.45 -4.55
C PRO A 139 28.41 -23.94 -4.04
N PRO A 140 27.58 -23.07 -3.45
CA PRO A 140 26.30 -23.49 -2.91
C PRO A 140 25.48 -24.12 -4.04
N PRO A 141 24.79 -25.25 -3.80
CA PRO A 141 23.80 -25.75 -4.75
C PRO A 141 22.82 -24.61 -5.02
N PRO A 142 22.40 -24.40 -6.29
CA PRO A 142 21.53 -23.29 -6.63
C PRO A 142 20.31 -23.31 -5.70
N PRO A 143 20.02 -22.19 -5.01
CA PRO A 143 18.89 -22.15 -4.09
C PRO A 143 17.65 -22.53 -4.89
N ALA A 144 16.85 -23.47 -4.36
CA ALA A 144 15.53 -23.75 -4.88
C ALA A 144 14.77 -22.42 -4.90
N GLN A 145 14.67 -21.81 -6.08
CA GLN A 145 14.01 -20.54 -6.27
C GLN A 145 12.58 -20.70 -5.74
N PRO A 146 12.14 -19.90 -4.76
CA PRO A 146 10.71 -19.73 -4.53
C PRO A 146 10.11 -19.37 -5.90
N PRO A 147 9.05 -20.06 -6.38
CA PRO A 147 8.51 -19.80 -7.70
C PRO A 147 8.21 -18.31 -7.80
N GLU A 148 8.91 -17.63 -8.72
CA GLU A 148 8.75 -16.20 -8.92
C GLU A 148 7.27 -15.89 -9.11
N PRO A 149 6.73 -14.83 -8.48
CA PRO A 149 5.32 -14.48 -8.66
C PRO A 149 5.09 -14.17 -10.13
N VAL A 150 4.41 -15.08 -10.81
CA VAL A 150 4.15 -15.00 -12.25
C VAL A 150 3.44 -13.68 -12.50
N SER A 151 4.15 -12.74 -13.14
CA SER A 151 3.64 -11.40 -13.37
C SER A 151 2.29 -11.49 -14.09
N SER A 152 1.28 -10.85 -13.51
CA SER A 152 -0.08 -10.81 -14.05
C SER A 152 -0.13 -10.24 -15.47
N ARG A 153 0.92 -9.59 -15.97
CA ARG A 153 0.98 -9.10 -17.35
C ARG A 153 1.37 -10.17 -18.38
N ALA A 154 2.06 -11.23 -17.97
CA ALA A 154 2.62 -12.25 -18.86
C ALA A 154 1.63 -13.39 -19.18
N VAL A 155 0.73 -13.71 -18.25
CA VAL A 155 -0.16 -14.88 -18.41
C VAL A 155 -1.33 -14.58 -19.34
N LYS A 156 -1.36 -15.21 -20.51
CA LYS A 156 -2.48 -15.13 -21.46
C LYS A 156 -3.58 -16.11 -21.06
N ILE A 157 -4.57 -15.64 -20.29
CA ILE A 157 -5.72 -16.46 -19.86
C ILE A 157 -6.44 -17.14 -21.04
N LYS A 158 -6.38 -16.55 -22.24
CA LYS A 158 -6.93 -17.13 -23.48
C LYS A 158 -6.39 -18.51 -23.81
N GLU A 159 -5.12 -18.80 -23.50
CA GLU A 159 -4.49 -20.09 -23.83
C GLU A 159 -5.00 -21.23 -22.94
N TYR A 160 -5.56 -20.89 -21.77
CA TYR A 160 -6.15 -21.82 -20.81
C TYR A 160 -7.66 -21.98 -20.98
N LEU A 161 -8.29 -21.17 -21.83
CA LEU A 161 -9.72 -21.26 -22.12
C LEU A 161 -9.91 -22.02 -23.44
N ALA A 162 -10.63 -23.14 -23.37
CA ALA A 162 -11.03 -23.86 -24.57
C ALA A 162 -12.21 -23.16 -25.25
N LEU A 163 -12.25 -23.19 -26.58
CA LEU A 163 -13.35 -22.65 -27.40
C LEU A 163 -14.71 -23.30 -27.09
N ASP A 164 -14.71 -24.58 -26.70
CA ASP A 164 -15.96 -25.35 -26.53
C ASP A 164 -16.32 -25.71 -25.10
N ARG A 165 -15.44 -25.47 -24.12
CA ARG A 165 -15.67 -25.89 -22.73
C ARG A 165 -15.73 -24.72 -21.77
N TRP A 166 -16.65 -24.80 -20.82
CA TRP A 166 -16.69 -23.94 -19.66
C TRP A 166 -15.60 -24.36 -18.68
N VAL A 167 -14.76 -23.41 -18.28
CA VAL A 167 -13.69 -23.62 -17.31
C VAL A 167 -14.05 -22.88 -16.02
N SER A 168 -13.97 -23.56 -14.88
CA SER A 168 -14.25 -22.93 -13.59
C SER A 168 -13.16 -21.92 -13.21
N LEU A 169 -13.55 -20.86 -12.50
CA LEU A 169 -12.59 -19.86 -12.01
C LEU A 169 -11.55 -20.47 -11.06
N SER A 170 -11.91 -21.52 -10.31
CA SER A 170 -10.99 -22.24 -9.43
C SER A 170 -9.93 -23.03 -10.20
N ALA A 171 -10.31 -23.68 -11.31
CA ALA A 171 -9.36 -24.34 -12.21
C ALA A 171 -8.41 -23.33 -12.83
N LEU A 172 -8.92 -22.19 -13.31
CA LEU A 172 -8.09 -21.11 -13.85
C LEU A 172 -7.08 -20.57 -12.83
N VAL A 173 -7.46 -20.38 -11.58
CA VAL A 173 -6.54 -19.94 -10.51
C VAL A 173 -5.43 -20.96 -10.28
N ARG A 174 -5.76 -22.25 -10.24
CA ARG A 174 -4.78 -23.33 -10.07
C ARG A 174 -3.83 -23.42 -11.25
N ASP A 175 -4.35 -23.36 -12.47
CA ASP A 175 -3.58 -23.62 -13.69
C ASP A 175 -2.75 -22.40 -14.13
N THR A 176 -3.18 -21.17 -13.76
CA THR A 176 -2.45 -19.93 -14.07
C THR A 176 -1.56 -19.42 -12.93
N GLY A 177 -1.74 -19.91 -11.71
CA GLY A 177 -1.04 -19.41 -10.51
C GLY A 177 -1.40 -17.98 -10.12
N LEU A 178 -2.41 -17.37 -10.76
CA LEU A 178 -2.86 -16.00 -10.48
C LEU A 178 -3.83 -15.96 -9.31
N SER A 179 -3.88 -14.83 -8.60
CA SER A 179 -4.87 -14.65 -7.54
C SER A 179 -6.30 -14.59 -8.11
N SER A 180 -7.29 -15.03 -7.33
CA SER A 180 -8.71 -15.00 -7.75
C SER A 180 -9.16 -13.61 -8.22
N GLN A 181 -8.66 -12.55 -7.58
CA GLN A 181 -8.96 -11.17 -7.99
C GLN A 181 -8.34 -10.80 -9.34
N GLN A 182 -7.10 -11.22 -9.61
CA GLN A 182 -6.42 -10.97 -10.88
C GLN A 182 -7.10 -11.71 -12.05
N VAL A 183 -7.54 -12.95 -11.83
CA VAL A 183 -8.31 -13.73 -12.81
C VAL A 183 -9.64 -13.04 -13.12
N LYS A 184 -10.39 -12.62 -12.09
CA LYS A 184 -11.65 -11.87 -12.28
C LYS A 184 -11.45 -10.60 -13.08
N LEU A 185 -10.41 -9.81 -12.75
CA LEU A 185 -10.14 -8.55 -13.43
C LEU A 185 -9.81 -8.76 -14.92
N LYS A 186 -9.03 -9.79 -15.25
CA LYS A 186 -8.71 -10.13 -16.63
C LYS A 186 -9.90 -10.69 -17.39
N LEU A 187 -10.70 -11.56 -16.78
CA LEU A 187 -11.92 -12.08 -17.39
C LEU A 187 -12.90 -10.95 -17.71
N TYR A 188 -13.07 -9.99 -16.80
CA TYR A 188 -13.88 -8.79 -17.04
C TYR A 188 -13.37 -7.97 -18.24
N TYR A 189 -12.04 -7.84 -18.38
CA TYR A 189 -11.46 -7.17 -19.54
C TYR A 189 -11.72 -7.92 -20.86
N LEU A 190 -11.58 -9.25 -20.87
CA LEU A 190 -11.82 -10.10 -22.04
C LEU A 190 -13.31 -10.15 -22.42
N GLU A 191 -14.20 -10.15 -21.43
CA GLU A 191 -15.65 -10.04 -21.61
C GLU A 191 -16.02 -8.69 -22.25
N ARG A 192 -15.43 -7.57 -21.79
CA ARG A 192 -15.63 -6.26 -22.42
C ARG A 192 -15.14 -6.21 -23.88
N LEU A 193 -14.12 -7.00 -24.22
CA LEU A 193 -13.66 -7.15 -25.60
C LEU A 193 -14.59 -8.04 -26.45
N GLY A 194 -15.49 -8.79 -25.82
CA GLY A 194 -16.41 -9.75 -26.44
C GLY A 194 -15.77 -11.12 -26.72
N GLU A 195 -14.59 -11.37 -26.15
CA GLU A 195 -13.79 -12.56 -26.46
C GLU A 195 -14.13 -13.74 -25.55
N VAL A 196 -14.70 -13.48 -24.37
CA VAL A 196 -15.02 -14.50 -23.36
C VAL A 196 -16.41 -14.21 -22.82
N THR A 197 -17.19 -15.26 -22.55
CA THR A 197 -18.44 -15.16 -21.79
C THR A 197 -18.23 -15.74 -20.40
N VAL A 198 -18.66 -15.01 -19.37
CA VAL A 198 -18.57 -15.43 -17.97
C VAL A 198 -19.97 -15.72 -17.44
N TYR A 199 -20.20 -16.90 -16.87
CA TYR A 199 -21.49 -17.29 -16.29
C TYR A 199 -21.27 -18.11 -15.03
N GLN A 200 -21.92 -17.73 -13.92
CA GLN A 200 -21.91 -18.46 -12.64
C GLN A 200 -20.52 -18.94 -12.17
N GLY A 201 -19.48 -18.12 -12.30
CA GLY A 201 -18.13 -18.50 -11.87
C GLY A 201 -17.41 -19.48 -12.81
N GLN A 202 -17.89 -19.60 -14.05
CA GLN A 202 -17.22 -20.28 -15.14
C GLN A 202 -16.98 -19.30 -16.30
N ALA A 203 -15.96 -19.56 -17.10
CA ALA A 203 -15.63 -18.76 -18.29
C ALA A 203 -15.46 -19.67 -19.51
N LYS A 204 -15.97 -19.22 -20.66
CA LYS A 204 -15.82 -19.88 -21.96
C LYS A 204 -15.30 -18.89 -22.99
N LEU A 205 -14.35 -19.31 -23.83
CA LEU A 205 -13.86 -18.49 -24.93
C LEU A 205 -14.93 -18.46 -26.03
N ASN A 206 -15.31 -17.25 -26.48
CA ASN A 206 -16.21 -17.11 -27.60
C ASN A 206 -15.43 -17.36 -28.90
N ALA A 207 -16.05 -17.99 -29.88
CA ALA A 207 -15.54 -18.02 -31.24
C ALA A 207 -15.62 -16.59 -31.81
N VAL A 208 -14.56 -15.81 -31.59
CA VAL A 208 -14.50 -14.42 -32.05
C VAL A 208 -14.33 -14.44 -33.57
N GLU A 209 -15.38 -14.06 -34.30
CA GLU A 209 -15.21 -13.61 -35.67
C GLU A 209 -14.21 -12.44 -35.66
N PRO A 210 -13.15 -12.49 -36.49
CA PRO A 210 -12.09 -11.48 -36.45
C PRO A 210 -12.68 -10.10 -36.73
N ARG A 211 -12.81 -9.27 -35.69
CA ARG A 211 -13.24 -7.88 -35.84
C ARG A 211 -12.34 -7.19 -36.88
N PRO A 212 -12.89 -6.48 -37.87
CA PRO A 212 -12.08 -5.72 -38.81
C PRO A 212 -11.26 -4.70 -38.01
N LYS A 213 -9.93 -4.82 -38.09
CA LYS A 213 -9.00 -3.93 -37.38
C LYS A 213 -9.28 -2.50 -37.82
N LYS A 214 -9.86 -1.68 -36.93
CA LYS A 214 -9.98 -0.23 -37.18
C LYS A 214 -8.56 0.34 -37.32
N PRO A 215 -8.24 1.03 -38.43
CA PRO A 215 -6.91 1.60 -38.59
C PRO A 215 -6.65 2.57 -37.44
N ARG A 216 -5.53 2.38 -36.72
CA ARG A 216 -5.06 3.29 -35.67
C ARG A 216 -3.94 4.19 -36.23
N GLY A 217 -3.87 5.41 -35.74
CA GLY A 217 -2.83 6.38 -36.09
C GLY A 217 -3.09 7.16 -37.39
N ARG A 218 -2.02 7.57 -38.09
CA ARG A 218 -2.08 8.41 -39.32
C ARG A 218 -2.98 7.82 -40.41
N ALA A 219 -3.15 6.49 -40.46
CA ALA A 219 -4.07 5.80 -41.37
C ALA A 219 -5.56 6.14 -41.10
N ALA A 220 -5.96 6.39 -39.84
CA ALA A 220 -7.31 6.82 -39.49
C ALA A 220 -7.60 8.25 -39.98
N HIS A 221 -6.60 9.13 -39.91
CA HIS A 221 -6.71 10.51 -40.39
C HIS A 221 -6.84 10.56 -41.91
N LYS A 222 -6.06 9.75 -42.64
CA LYS A 222 -6.19 9.57 -44.11
C LYS A 222 -7.55 8.99 -44.51
N ALA A 223 -8.07 8.01 -43.77
CA ALA A 223 -9.39 7.43 -44.06
C ALA A 223 -10.54 8.42 -43.84
N LYS A 224 -10.48 9.26 -42.79
CA LYS A 224 -11.45 10.34 -42.57
C LYS A 224 -11.37 11.43 -43.63
N THR A 225 -10.16 11.90 -43.99
CA THR A 225 -9.99 12.93 -45.04
C THR A 225 -10.43 12.45 -46.42
N LYS A 226 -10.18 11.18 -46.79
CA LYS A 226 -10.64 10.62 -48.07
C LYS A 226 -12.17 10.51 -48.13
N LYS A 227 -12.85 10.22 -47.01
CA LYS A 227 -14.32 10.14 -46.94
C LYS A 227 -15.00 11.51 -47.01
N VAL A 228 -14.38 12.55 -46.44
CA VAL A 228 -14.87 13.93 -46.52
C VAL A 228 -14.67 14.50 -47.94
N ASN A 229 -13.50 14.29 -48.55
CA ASN A 229 -13.24 14.76 -49.92
C ASN A 229 -14.06 14.01 -50.99
N GLY A 230 -14.39 12.74 -50.77
CA GLY A 230 -15.27 11.98 -51.66
C GLY A 230 -16.71 12.50 -51.67
N ARG A 231 -17.25 12.92 -50.51
CA ARG A 231 -18.58 13.55 -50.42
C ARG A 231 -18.60 14.96 -51.03
N ALA A 232 -17.52 15.74 -50.88
CA ALA A 232 -17.43 17.07 -51.47
C ALA A 232 -17.36 17.04 -53.00
N ARG A 233 -16.68 16.05 -53.60
CA ARG A 233 -16.64 15.89 -55.07
C ARG A 233 -17.95 15.40 -55.69
N ALA A 234 -18.77 14.66 -54.96
CA ALA A 234 -20.05 14.16 -55.47
C ALA A 234 -21.14 15.25 -55.57
N ASN A 235 -21.07 16.30 -54.74
CA ASN A 235 -22.07 17.37 -54.70
C ASN A 235 -21.73 18.61 -55.55
N GLY A 236 -20.57 18.63 -56.22
CA GLY A 236 -20.09 19.79 -56.98
C GLY A 236 -20.41 19.81 -58.49
N HIS A 237 -21.16 18.83 -59.01
CA HIS A 237 -21.37 18.68 -60.46
C HIS A 237 -22.84 18.82 -60.89
N LYS A 238 -23.56 19.78 -60.31
CA LYS A 238 -24.88 20.21 -60.79
C LYS A 238 -24.96 21.73 -60.75
N HIS A 239 -24.24 22.42 -61.63
CA HIS A 239 -24.64 23.74 -62.15
C HIS A 239 -23.72 24.11 -63.30
N ARG A 240 -24.28 24.04 -64.52
CA ARG A 240 -23.96 24.76 -65.76
C ARG A 240 -24.12 23.78 -66.92
N ILE A 241 -25.19 23.96 -67.69
CA ILE A 241 -25.15 24.68 -68.96
C ILE A 241 -26.57 25.22 -69.18
N ALA A 242 -26.63 26.52 -69.45
CA ALA A 242 -27.81 27.23 -69.90
C ALA A 242 -27.90 27.14 -71.43
N ALA A 243 -29.11 27.08 -71.95
CA ALA A 243 -29.57 27.74 -73.17
C ALA A 243 -31.10 27.66 -73.17
#